data_AF-A0A924CH73-F1
#
_entry.id   AF-A0A924CH73-F1
#
_cell.length_a   1.000
_cell.length_b   1.000
_cell.length_c   1.000
_cell.angle_alpha   90.00
_cell.angle_beta   90.00
_cell.angle_gamma   90.00
#
_symmetry.space_group_name_H-M   'P 1'
#
loop_
_entity.id
_entity.type
_entity.pdbx_description
1 polymer ?
#
loop_
_entity_poly.entity_id
_entity_poly.type
_entity_poly.pdbx_seq_one_letter_code
_entity_poly.pdbx_strand_id
1 'polypeptide(L)'
;MNFDNSVLKLPIASQVKATIFSDPIKAEWLPKDAILSLGLEKLFFVKTGKGYKAHKVITGITYKNLVQVTAGITPVDSVAANAQFLMDSESFIKVQNKN
;
A
#
# COMPACT_ATOMS: atom_id res chain seq x y z
N MET A 1 17.21 -25.21 9.78
CA MET A 1 18.21 -24.48 8.96
C MET A 1 19.55 -25.11 9.23
N ASN A 2 20.23 -25.66 8.23
CA ASN A 2 21.56 -26.26 8.40
C ASN A 2 22.59 -25.20 7.97
N PHE A 3 23.57 -24.93 8.84
CA PHE A 3 24.67 -24.01 8.54
C PHE A 3 25.94 -24.85 8.37
N ASP A 4 26.55 -24.75 7.20
CA ASP A 4 27.87 -25.33 6.99
C ASP A 4 28.89 -24.54 7.82
N ASN A 5 29.48 -25.20 8.81
CA ASN A 5 30.55 -24.67 9.65
C ASN A 5 31.80 -25.56 9.58
N SER A 6 32.05 -26.20 8.45
CA SER A 6 33.19 -27.13 8.26
C SER A 6 34.55 -26.46 8.45
N VAL A 7 34.62 -25.13 8.29
CA VAL A 7 35.83 -24.31 8.48
C VAL A 7 35.89 -23.60 9.85
N LEU A 8 34.98 -23.91 10.78
CA LEU A 8 34.94 -23.40 12.16
C LEU A 8 34.93 -21.86 12.28
N LYS A 9 34.40 -21.16 11.27
CA LYS A 9 34.30 -19.69 11.26
C LYS A 9 33.08 -19.14 11.99
N LEU A 10 32.18 -20.00 12.45
CA LEU A 10 31.02 -19.64 13.28
C LEU A 10 31.22 -20.23 14.69
N PRO A 11 31.77 -19.45 15.63
CA PRO A 11 31.83 -19.83 17.04
C PRO A 11 30.46 -20.11 17.63
N ILE A 12 30.42 -20.94 18.67
CA ILE A 12 29.23 -21.09 19.51
C ILE A 12 28.82 -19.73 20.07
N ALA A 13 27.50 -19.50 20.18
CA ALA A 13 26.90 -18.22 20.54
C ALA A 13 27.05 -17.06 19.53
N SER A 14 27.49 -17.34 18.29
CA SER A 14 27.44 -16.34 17.22
C SER A 14 26.02 -15.91 16.90
N GLN A 15 25.80 -14.61 16.76
CA GLN A 15 24.53 -14.07 16.28
C GLN A 15 24.44 -14.24 14.76
N VAL A 16 23.35 -14.88 14.30
CA VAL A 16 23.05 -15.02 12.88
C VAL A 16 21.78 -14.26 12.53
N LYS A 17 21.79 -13.57 11.39
CA LYS A 17 20.62 -12.89 10.84
C LYS A 17 20.21 -13.59 9.56
N ALA A 18 19.05 -14.24 9.57
CA ALA A 18 18.44 -14.81 8.38
C ALA A 18 17.35 -13.87 7.86
N THR A 19 17.30 -13.67 6.55
CA THR A 19 16.19 -13.01 5.87
C THR A 19 15.45 -14.06 5.06
N ILE A 20 14.17 -14.27 5.35
CA ILE A 20 13.33 -15.28 4.70
C ILE A 20 12.49 -14.57 3.64
N PHE A 21 12.51 -15.09 2.41
CA PHE A 21 11.63 -14.64 1.33
C PHE A 21 10.55 -15.70 1.13
N SER A 22 9.29 -15.30 1.15
CA SER A 22 8.16 -16.15 0.75
C SER A 22 7.83 -15.96 -0.72
N ASP A 23 7.05 -16.86 -1.29
CA ASP A 23 6.53 -16.70 -2.64
C ASP A 23 5.77 -15.37 -2.80
N PRO A 24 5.90 -14.71 -3.96
CA PRO A 24 5.18 -13.47 -4.23
C PRO A 24 3.68 -13.75 -4.35
N ILE A 25 2.89 -13.02 -3.58
CA ILE A 25 1.43 -13.05 -3.70
C ILE A 25 1.05 -12.26 -4.95
N LYS A 26 0.51 -12.95 -5.95
CA LYS A 26 -0.07 -12.31 -7.14
C LYS A 26 -1.33 -11.57 -6.73
N ALA A 27 -1.24 -10.25 -6.70
CA ALA A 27 -2.34 -9.35 -6.40
C ALA A 27 -2.03 -7.96 -6.94
N GLU A 28 -3.04 -7.11 -6.96
CA GLU A 28 -2.86 -5.70 -7.26
C GLU A 28 -2.31 -5.00 -6.02
N TRP A 29 -1.23 -4.23 -6.18
CA TRP A 29 -0.56 -3.55 -5.08
C TRP A 29 -0.63 -2.05 -5.29
N LEU A 30 -1.16 -1.34 -4.30
CA LEU A 30 -1.18 0.11 -4.29
C LEU A 30 -0.26 0.67 -3.21
N PRO A 31 0.37 1.84 -3.44
CA PRO A 31 1.00 2.61 -2.37
C PRO A 31 0.00 2.85 -1.25
N LYS A 32 0.45 2.77 0.01
CA LYS A 32 -0.41 3.06 1.17
C LYS A 32 -1.02 4.47 1.09
N ASP A 33 -0.26 5.44 0.58
CA ASP A 33 -0.70 6.83 0.42
C ASP A 33 -1.83 7.00 -0.61
N ALA A 34 -1.98 6.06 -1.55
CA ALA A 34 -3.06 6.03 -2.53
C ALA A 34 -4.39 5.56 -1.93
N ILE A 35 -4.38 5.05 -0.70
CA ILE A 35 -5.58 4.55 0.01
C ILE A 35 -5.92 5.51 1.14
N LEU A 36 -7.12 6.06 1.09
CA LEU A 36 -7.71 6.85 2.13
C LEU A 36 -8.56 5.95 3.04
N SER A 37 -8.27 5.97 4.34
CA SER A 37 -8.95 5.16 5.34
C SER A 37 -9.85 6.03 6.20
N LEU A 38 -11.17 5.82 6.11
CA LEU A 38 -12.20 6.50 6.92
C LEU A 38 -12.62 5.64 8.13
N GLY A 39 -11.65 4.98 8.76
CA GLY A 39 -11.88 4.02 9.85
C GLY A 39 -12.34 2.65 9.34
N LEU A 40 -13.66 2.46 9.21
CA LEU A 40 -14.26 1.18 8.79
C LEU A 40 -14.18 0.95 7.28
N GLU A 41 -14.11 2.02 6.51
CA GLU A 41 -14.08 1.98 5.06
C GLU A 41 -12.75 2.50 4.51
N LYS A 42 -12.30 1.88 3.43
CA LYS A 42 -11.13 2.32 2.67
C LYS A 42 -11.54 2.61 1.26
N LEU A 43 -10.97 3.67 0.70
CA LEU A 43 -11.29 4.16 -0.62
C LEU A 43 -10.06 4.75 -1.30
N PHE A 44 -10.08 4.74 -2.62
CA PHE A 44 -9.02 5.25 -3.48
C PHE A 44 -9.65 6.11 -4.58
N PHE A 45 -8.85 6.98 -5.18
CA PHE A 45 -9.33 7.89 -6.21
C PHE A 45 -8.89 7.40 -7.59
N VAL A 46 -9.87 7.05 -8.43
CA VAL A 46 -9.65 6.71 -9.84
C VAL A 46 -9.78 7.96 -10.68
N LYS A 47 -8.82 8.19 -11.57
CA LYS A 47 -8.87 9.27 -12.55
C LYS A 47 -9.92 8.94 -13.60
N THR A 48 -10.93 9.79 -13.71
CA THR A 48 -12.03 9.65 -14.68
C THR A 48 -12.16 10.94 -15.49
N GLY A 49 -11.78 10.89 -16.77
CA GLY A 49 -11.80 12.06 -17.66
C GLY A 49 -11.02 13.25 -17.10
N LYS A 50 -11.75 14.28 -16.63
CA LYS A 50 -11.19 15.53 -16.08
C LYS A 50 -11.09 15.57 -14.54
N GLY A 51 -11.50 14.52 -13.84
CA GLY A 51 -11.55 14.52 -12.37
C GLY A 51 -11.16 13.20 -11.74
N TYR A 52 -11.40 13.12 -10.43
CA TYR A 52 -11.15 11.93 -9.63
C TYR A 52 -12.44 11.45 -8.97
N LYS A 53 -12.67 10.15 -9.00
CA LYS A 53 -13.84 9.53 -8.37
C LYS A 53 -13.38 8.61 -7.25
N ALA A 54 -13.97 8.77 -6.07
CA ALA A 54 -13.73 7.88 -4.95
C ALA A 54 -14.40 6.51 -5.20
N HIS A 55 -13.63 5.45 -5.10
CA HIS A 55 -14.10 4.07 -5.18
C HIS A 55 -13.72 3.33 -3.91
N LYS A 56 -14.66 2.53 -3.38
CA LYS A 56 -14.41 1.68 -2.21
C LYS A 56 -13.47 0.54 -2.60
N VAL A 57 -12.47 0.28 -1.76
CA VAL A 57 -11.48 -0.79 -1.97
C VAL A 57 -11.44 -1.73 -0.80
N ILE A 58 -11.28 -3.02 -1.10
CA ILE A 58 -11.01 -4.04 -0.10
C ILE A 58 -9.52 -4.34 -0.15
N THR A 59 -8.86 -4.11 0.97
CA THR A 59 -7.42 -4.30 1.13
C THR A 59 -7.13 -5.54 1.95
N GLY A 60 -6.11 -6.30 1.56
CA GLY A 60 -5.56 -7.42 2.34
C GLY A 60 -4.32 -7.01 3.14
N ILE A 61 -3.24 -7.74 2.94
CA ILE A 61 -1.99 -7.55 3.69
C ILE A 61 -1.28 -6.25 3.28
N THR A 62 -0.48 -5.71 4.20
CA THR A 62 0.41 -4.59 3.93
C THR A 62 1.84 -5.08 3.96
N TYR A 63 2.62 -4.77 2.94
CA TYR A 63 4.03 -5.10 2.83
C TYR A 63 4.85 -3.85 2.54
N LYS A 64 5.70 -3.45 3.49
CA LYS A 64 6.46 -2.19 3.44
C LYS A 64 5.52 -0.99 3.26
N ASN A 65 5.56 -0.33 2.10
CA ASN A 65 4.70 0.81 1.76
C ASN A 65 3.60 0.45 0.74
N LEU A 66 3.39 -0.84 0.49
CA LEU A 66 2.41 -1.36 -0.45
C LEU A 66 1.31 -2.06 0.31
N VAL A 67 0.07 -1.84 -0.11
CA VAL A 67 -1.12 -2.49 0.40
C VAL A 67 -1.68 -3.36 -0.71
N GLN A 68 -1.92 -4.62 -0.39
CA GLN A 68 -2.57 -5.54 -1.30
C GLN A 68 -4.03 -5.13 -1.47
N VAL A 69 -4.49 -5.00 -2.71
CA VAL A 69 -5.89 -4.84 -3.06
C VAL A 69 -6.44 -6.20 -3.46
N THR A 70 -7.45 -6.67 -2.72
CA THR A 70 -8.12 -7.94 -2.99
C THR A 70 -9.38 -7.76 -3.82
N ALA A 71 -10.02 -6.58 -3.77
CA ALA A 71 -11.14 -6.25 -4.63
C ALA A 71 -11.34 -4.74 -4.78
N GLY A 72 -11.96 -4.35 -5.90
CA GLY A 72 -12.41 -2.98 -6.15
C GLY A 72 -11.50 -2.16 -7.07
N ILE A 73 -10.38 -2.72 -7.54
CA ILE A 73 -9.49 -2.10 -8.55
C ILE A 73 -9.44 -2.95 -9.82
N THR A 74 -9.37 -2.30 -10.97
CA THR A 74 -9.12 -2.94 -12.27
C THR A 74 -7.70 -2.59 -12.73
N PRO A 75 -6.95 -3.51 -13.38
CA PRO A 75 -5.58 -3.22 -13.85
C PRO A 75 -5.46 -2.05 -14.84
N VAL A 76 -6.57 -1.63 -15.45
CA VAL A 76 -6.63 -0.50 -16.39
C VAL A 76 -6.88 0.85 -15.72
N ASP A 77 -7.21 0.85 -14.42
CA ASP A 77 -7.59 2.06 -13.71
C ASP A 77 -6.36 2.89 -13.31
N SER A 78 -6.37 4.16 -13.71
CA SER A 78 -5.35 5.12 -13.27
C SER A 78 -5.70 5.64 -11.88
N VAL A 79 -4.93 5.25 -10.87
CA VAL A 79 -5.15 5.63 -9.46
C VAL A 79 -4.26 6.81 -9.07
N ALA A 80 -4.77 7.70 -8.24
CA ALA A 80 -3.99 8.77 -7.66
C ALA A 80 -2.93 8.24 -6.68
N ALA A 81 -1.69 8.72 -6.81
CA ALA A 81 -0.60 8.29 -5.93
C ALA A 81 -0.79 8.69 -4.46
N ASN A 82 -1.54 9.76 -4.19
CA ASN A 82 -1.85 10.22 -2.84
C ASN A 82 -3.33 10.63 -2.73
N ALA A 83 -4.13 9.82 -2.06
CA ALA A 83 -5.56 10.03 -1.90
C ALA A 83 -5.88 11.13 -0.87
N GLN A 84 -5.10 11.22 0.20
CA GLN A 84 -5.27 12.24 1.24
C GLN A 84 -5.05 13.64 0.67
N PHE A 85 -3.97 13.83 -0.10
CA PHE A 85 -3.65 15.11 -0.72
C PHE A 85 -4.75 15.58 -1.69
N LEU A 86 -5.33 14.67 -2.49
CA LEU A 86 -6.45 15.01 -3.36
C LEU A 86 -7.69 15.43 -2.58
N MET A 87 -8.03 14.69 -1.51
CA MET A 87 -9.16 15.03 -0.65
C MET A 87 -8.97 16.41 0.00
N ASP A 88 -7.77 16.69 0.52
CA ASP A 88 -7.45 17.97 1.17
C ASP A 88 -7.42 19.12 0.16
N SER A 89 -6.94 18.90 -1.06
CA SER A 89 -6.93 19.94 -2.11
C SER A 89 -8.34 20.33 -2.57
N GLU A 90 -9.24 19.35 -2.72
CA GLU A 90 -10.66 19.62 -3.02
C GLU A 90 -11.40 20.23 -1.82
N SER A 91 -11.09 19.77 -0.61
CA SER A 91 -11.65 20.33 0.62
C SER A 91 -11.20 21.77 0.84
N PHE A 92 -9.94 22.09 0.52
CA PHE A 92 -9.37 23.43 0.62
C PHE A 92 -10.09 24.44 -0.28
N ILE A 93 -10.52 24.03 -1.47
CA ILE A 93 -11.30 24.89 -2.36
C ILE A 93 -12.70 25.15 -1.78
N LYS A 94 -13.32 24.17 -1.13
CA LYS A 94 -14.68 24.33 -0.56
C LYS A 94 -14.72 25.15 0.73
N VAL A 95 -13.65 25.19 1.52
CA VAL A 95 -13.63 25.92 2.80
C VAL A 95 -13.51 27.45 2.62
N GLN A 96 -12.94 27.93 1.50
CA GLN A 96 -12.77 29.35 1.25
C GLN A 96 -14.04 30.09 0.80
N ASN A 97 -15.17 29.38 0.64
CA ASN A 97 -16.49 29.98 0.42
C ASN A 97 -17.38 29.80 1.66
N LYS A 98 -17.05 30.50 2.75
CA LYS A 98 -18.01 30.84 3.79
C LYS A 98 -18.06 32.35 3.90
N ASN A 99 -19.14 32.92 3.35
CA ASN A 99 -19.63 34.27 3.67
C ASN A 99 -19.95 34.38 5.17
#